data_AF-A0A4V1MHG4-F1
#
_entry.id   AF-A0A4V1MHG4-F1
#
_cell.length_a   1.000
_cell.length_b   1.000
_cell.length_c   1.000
_cell.angle_alpha   90.00
_cell.angle_beta   90.00
_cell.angle_gamma   90.00
#
_symmetry.space_group_name_H-M   'P 1'
#
loop_
_entity.id
_entity.type
_entity.pdbx_description
1 polymer ?
#
loop_
_entity_poly.entity_id
_entity_poly.type
_entity_poly.pdbx_seq_one_letter_code
_entity_poly.pdbx_strand_id
1 'polypeptide(L)'
;MKKIVSLLLLFTFGLSSCEKDDICDGNTPTTPRLVITFYNISDPSVVKNVTNLKVVGIGGGDPNGIIFNDKGTDTGKYLANGSTISIPLKTDGTTTAYSFIFNAINTNPAAVNTDVLTFNYTTQNIYVSRACGFKTNFTLNPSDNSNTAGIIRTDPANDGQWMQSIDILTPNIQTENETHVKIYF
;
A
#
# COMPACT_ATOMS: atom_id res chain seq x y z
N MET A 1 33.88 49.56 -29.30
CA MET A 1 33.15 48.50 -30.04
C MET A 1 33.57 47.09 -29.62
N LYS A 2 34.84 46.68 -29.76
CA LYS A 2 35.31 45.32 -29.37
C LYS A 2 35.00 44.91 -27.91
N LYS A 3 35.11 45.85 -26.96
CA LYS A 3 34.82 45.60 -25.53
C LYS A 3 33.33 45.36 -25.22
N ILE A 4 32.43 45.96 -26.00
CA ILE A 4 30.97 45.80 -25.83
C ILE A 4 30.52 44.47 -26.42
N VAL A 5 31.08 44.09 -27.58
CA VAL A 5 30.83 42.79 -28.21
C VAL A 5 31.29 41.63 -27.31
N SER A 6 32.45 41.78 -26.64
CA SER A 6 32.94 40.76 -25.70
C SER A 6 32.05 40.58 -24.47
N LEU A 7 31.41 41.65 -24.00
CA LEU A 7 30.51 41.61 -22.83
C LEU A 7 29.17 40.97 -23.18
N LEU A 8 28.65 41.25 -24.39
CA LEU A 8 27.43 40.64 -24.91
C LEU A 8 27.58 39.13 -25.09
N LEU A 9 28.74 38.67 -25.57
CA LEU A 9 29.05 37.25 -25.77
C LEU A 9 29.11 36.47 -24.44
N LEU A 10 29.65 37.09 -23.38
CA LEU A 10 29.68 36.48 -22.05
C LEU A 10 28.27 36.28 -21.47
N PHE A 11 27.37 37.23 -21.74
CA PHE A 11 26.00 37.20 -21.22
C PHE A 11 25.14 36.17 -21.96
N THR A 12 25.34 35.96 -23.27
CA THR A 12 24.59 34.96 -24.05
C THR A 12 24.99 33.52 -23.76
N PHE A 13 26.27 33.27 -23.41
CA PHE A 13 26.75 31.92 -23.09
C PHE A 13 26.78 31.61 -21.58
N GLY A 14 26.78 32.63 -20.71
CA GLY A 14 26.77 32.44 -19.25
C GLY A 14 25.41 32.11 -18.65
N LEU A 15 24.32 32.36 -19.40
CA LEU A 15 22.94 32.13 -18.95
C LEU A 15 22.31 30.83 -19.49
N SER A 16 23.06 29.99 -20.19
CA SER A 16 22.54 28.72 -20.72
C SER A 16 22.44 27.60 -19.67
N SER A 17 22.69 27.91 -18.39
CA SER A 17 22.52 26.97 -17.28
C SER A 17 21.09 26.98 -16.75
N CYS A 18 20.10 26.81 -17.63
CA CYS A 18 18.80 26.29 -17.18
C CYS A 18 18.97 24.77 -17.00
N GLU A 19 19.51 24.38 -15.85
CA GLU A 19 19.39 23.00 -15.40
C GLU A 19 17.90 22.75 -15.13
N LYS A 20 17.35 21.67 -15.72
CA LYS A 20 16.02 21.22 -15.33
C LYS A 20 16.15 20.81 -13.87
N ASP A 21 15.42 21.48 -13.00
CA ASP A 21 15.38 21.14 -11.57
C ASP A 21 15.04 19.64 -11.46
N ASP A 22 16.01 18.83 -11.01
CA ASP A 22 15.93 17.36 -10.93
C ASP A 22 15.10 16.94 -9.69
N ILE A 23 13.98 17.64 -9.48
CA ILE A 23 13.01 17.38 -8.41
C ILE A 23 11.82 16.61 -8.98
N CYS A 24 11.40 15.57 -8.26
CA CYS A 24 10.22 14.81 -8.65
C CYS A 24 8.94 15.59 -8.31
N ASP A 25 7.99 15.70 -9.24
CA ASP A 25 6.70 16.36 -9.00
C ASP A 25 5.88 15.54 -7.99
N GLY A 26 5.25 16.21 -7.01
CA GLY A 26 4.48 15.55 -5.96
C GLY A 26 3.23 14.80 -6.44
N ASN A 27 2.74 15.09 -7.66
CA ASN A 27 1.64 14.38 -8.30
C ASN A 27 2.12 13.21 -9.17
N THR A 28 3.43 12.97 -9.23
CA THR A 28 3.97 11.84 -9.98
C THR A 28 3.47 10.54 -9.36
N PRO A 29 2.86 9.62 -10.14
CA PRO A 29 2.42 8.34 -9.63
C PRO A 29 3.58 7.55 -9.03
N THR A 30 3.47 7.22 -7.75
CA THR A 30 4.45 6.41 -7.01
C THR A 30 4.08 4.92 -7.08
N THR A 31 4.88 4.08 -6.41
CA THR A 31 4.56 2.66 -6.19
C THR A 31 3.21 2.56 -5.46
N PRO A 32 2.18 1.95 -6.07
CA PRO A 32 0.85 1.89 -5.49
C PRO A 32 0.80 0.93 -4.30
N ARG A 33 -0.05 1.26 -3.33
CA ARG A 33 -0.44 0.37 -2.24
C ARG A 33 -1.59 -0.55 -2.64
N LEU A 34 -1.67 -1.70 -1.97
CA LEU A 34 -2.81 -2.59 -2.05
C LEU A 34 -4.00 -1.96 -1.30
N VAL A 35 -5.02 -1.54 -2.06
CA VAL A 35 -6.32 -1.09 -1.54
C VAL A 35 -7.23 -2.28 -1.22
N ILE A 36 -7.61 -2.39 0.04
CA ILE A 36 -8.51 -3.41 0.57
C ILE A 36 -9.79 -2.74 1.02
N THR A 37 -10.95 -3.25 0.58
CA THR A 37 -12.26 -2.78 1.03
C THR A 37 -13.01 -3.89 1.75
N PHE A 38 -13.62 -3.54 2.88
CA PHE A 38 -14.34 -4.44 3.75
C PHE A 38 -15.86 -4.39 3.50
N TYR A 39 -16.48 -5.57 3.50
CA TYR A 39 -17.89 -5.77 3.18
C TYR A 39 -18.57 -6.64 4.24
N ASN A 40 -19.89 -6.52 4.33
CA ASN A 40 -20.70 -7.37 5.19
C ASN A 40 -20.79 -8.78 4.60
N ILE A 41 -20.46 -9.80 5.39
CA ILE A 41 -20.59 -11.20 4.94
C ILE A 41 -22.04 -11.62 4.61
N SER A 42 -23.03 -11.06 5.32
CA SER A 42 -24.45 -11.38 5.14
C SER A 42 -25.05 -10.64 3.94
N ASP A 43 -24.43 -9.53 3.52
CA ASP A 43 -24.80 -8.78 2.33
C ASP A 43 -23.53 -8.27 1.62
N PRO A 44 -22.96 -9.06 0.69
CA PRO A 44 -21.71 -8.76 -0.01
C PRO A 44 -21.72 -7.47 -0.83
N SER A 45 -22.89 -6.84 -1.03
CA SER A 45 -23.03 -5.56 -1.74
C SER A 45 -22.79 -4.35 -0.83
N VAL A 46 -22.83 -4.54 0.49
CA VAL A 46 -22.77 -3.46 1.48
C VAL A 46 -21.37 -3.39 2.10
N VAL A 47 -20.75 -2.21 2.00
CA VAL A 47 -19.48 -1.92 2.69
C VAL A 47 -19.69 -1.91 4.21
N LYS A 48 -18.73 -2.46 4.95
CA LYS A 48 -18.77 -2.56 6.41
C LYS A 48 -17.49 -1.99 6.99
N ASN A 49 -17.62 -1.08 7.95
CA ASN A 49 -16.46 -0.46 8.58
C ASN A 49 -15.81 -1.42 9.57
N VAL A 50 -14.48 -1.51 9.52
CA VAL A 50 -13.69 -1.99 10.64
C VAL A 50 -13.50 -0.87 11.66
N THR A 51 -13.35 -1.26 12.93
CA THR A 51 -13.08 -0.34 14.03
C THR A 51 -11.79 -0.77 14.71
N ASN A 52 -10.87 0.17 14.94
CA ASN A 52 -9.58 -0.08 15.57
C ASN A 52 -8.80 -1.25 14.95
N LEU A 53 -8.86 -1.40 13.63
CA LEU A 53 -8.09 -2.41 12.92
C LEU A 53 -6.61 -2.02 13.00
N LYS A 54 -5.75 -2.95 13.42
CA LYS A 54 -4.30 -2.78 13.38
C LYS A 54 -3.72 -3.77 12.37
N VAL A 55 -2.82 -3.30 11.51
CA VAL A 55 -2.15 -4.15 10.51
C VAL A 55 -0.64 -4.09 10.73
N VAL A 56 -0.02 -5.24 10.96
CA VAL A 56 1.42 -5.35 11.28
C VAL A 56 2.14 -6.20 10.25
N GLY A 57 3.23 -5.68 9.68
CA GLY A 57 4.04 -6.42 8.70
C GLY A 57 4.84 -7.54 9.35
N ILE A 58 4.85 -8.71 8.72
CA ILE A 58 5.59 -9.88 9.18
C ILE A 58 6.93 -9.99 8.43
N GLY A 59 8.00 -10.34 9.15
CA GLY A 59 9.32 -10.58 8.56
C GLY A 59 10.07 -9.31 8.15
N GLY A 60 10.19 -8.35 9.08
CA GLY A 60 11.12 -7.21 8.96
C GLY A 60 10.51 -5.82 8.76
N GLY A 61 9.20 -5.63 9.00
CA GLY A 61 8.54 -4.32 8.97
C GLY A 61 8.59 -3.57 10.31
N ASP A 62 7.98 -2.37 10.37
CA ASP A 62 7.77 -1.65 11.63
C ASP A 62 6.93 -2.52 12.59
N PRO A 63 7.46 -2.88 13.77
CA PRO A 63 6.74 -3.73 14.72
C PRO A 63 5.46 -3.07 15.26
N ASN A 64 5.33 -1.75 15.14
CA ASN A 64 4.14 -1.03 15.57
C ASN A 64 2.97 -1.15 14.59
N GLY A 65 3.25 -1.39 13.30
CA GLY A 65 2.25 -1.56 12.26
C GLY A 65 2.22 -0.44 11.21
N ILE A 66 1.29 -0.57 10.27
CA ILE A 66 1.07 0.41 9.20
C ILE A 66 0.49 1.69 9.79
N ILE A 67 1.04 2.83 9.40
CA ILE A 67 0.51 4.15 9.74
C ILE A 67 -0.70 4.43 8.83
N PHE A 68 -1.89 4.48 9.42
CA PHE A 68 -3.13 4.82 8.73
C PHE A 68 -3.56 6.28 8.96
N ASN A 69 -3.07 6.91 10.03
CA ASN A 69 -3.35 8.31 10.34
C ASN A 69 -2.03 8.99 10.74
N ASP A 70 -1.44 9.73 9.80
CA ASP A 70 -0.18 10.46 9.97
C ASP A 70 -0.26 11.57 11.04
N LYS A 71 -1.46 12.10 11.30
CA LYS A 71 -1.74 13.09 12.35
C LYS A 71 -2.04 12.45 13.71
N GLY A 72 -2.20 11.12 13.77
CA GLY A 72 -2.48 10.42 15.01
C GLY A 72 -1.26 10.39 15.94
N THR A 73 -1.49 10.39 17.25
CA THR A 73 -0.45 10.19 18.27
C THR A 73 -0.46 8.74 18.77
N ASP A 74 0.70 8.29 19.27
CA ASP A 74 0.88 7.00 19.95
C ASP A 74 0.36 5.78 19.17
N THR A 75 -0.54 5.00 19.77
CA THR A 75 -1.14 3.81 19.15
C THR A 75 -2.16 4.18 18.07
N GLY A 76 -2.82 5.35 18.20
CA GLY A 76 -3.93 5.75 17.33
C GLY A 76 -3.53 5.91 15.87
N LYS A 77 -2.30 6.32 15.57
CA LYS A 77 -1.80 6.42 14.18
C LYS A 77 -1.73 5.09 13.44
N TYR A 78 -1.66 3.97 14.17
CA TYR A 78 -1.60 2.62 13.60
C TYR A 78 -2.98 1.94 13.51
N LEU A 79 -4.06 2.65 13.86
CA LEU A 79 -5.41 2.13 13.85
C LEU A 79 -6.19 2.66 12.65
N ALA A 80 -6.72 1.74 11.85
CA ALA A 80 -7.67 2.03 10.79
C ALA A 80 -9.11 1.98 11.32
N ASN A 81 -9.89 2.98 10.94
CA ASN A 81 -11.34 3.03 11.15
C ASN A 81 -11.99 3.42 9.82
N GLY A 82 -12.91 2.58 9.32
CA GLY A 82 -13.53 2.78 8.01
C GLY A 82 -13.65 1.48 7.21
N SER A 83 -14.16 1.58 6.00
CA SER A 83 -14.39 0.42 5.12
C SER A 83 -13.25 0.16 4.15
N THR A 84 -12.26 1.06 4.01
CA THR A 84 -11.14 0.89 3.07
C THR A 84 -9.83 1.22 3.76
N ILE A 85 -8.81 0.42 3.47
CA ILE A 85 -7.42 0.67 3.88
C ILE A 85 -6.48 0.48 2.70
N SER A 86 -5.32 1.12 2.75
CA SER A 86 -4.24 0.94 1.78
C SER A 86 -2.97 0.49 2.50
N ILE A 87 -2.42 -0.65 2.10
CA ILE A 87 -1.20 -1.22 2.70
C ILE A 87 -0.12 -1.42 1.63
N PRO A 88 1.16 -1.15 1.94
CA PRO A 88 2.24 -1.36 0.98
C PRO A 88 2.48 -2.85 0.71
N LEU A 89 3.16 -3.17 -0.39
CA LEU A 89 3.75 -4.49 -0.64
C LEU A 89 5.26 -4.32 -0.78
N LYS A 90 6.05 -5.34 -0.42
CA LYS A 90 7.51 -5.32 -0.57
C LYS A 90 7.88 -5.27 -2.05
N THR A 91 8.68 -4.29 -2.44
CA THR A 91 9.14 -4.11 -3.83
C THR A 91 10.26 -5.09 -4.23
N ASP A 92 10.91 -5.70 -3.24
CA ASP A 92 12.08 -6.56 -3.35
C ASP A 92 11.78 -8.03 -2.99
N GLY A 93 10.60 -8.52 -3.37
CA GLY A 93 10.20 -9.90 -3.15
C GLY A 93 8.99 -10.31 -3.97
N THR A 94 8.58 -11.56 -3.80
CA THR A 94 7.38 -12.14 -4.43
C THR A 94 6.24 -12.33 -3.45
N THR A 95 6.47 -12.03 -2.17
CA THR A 95 5.48 -12.22 -1.10
C THR A 95 5.56 -11.13 -0.04
N THR A 96 4.40 -10.72 0.47
CA THR A 96 4.30 -9.89 1.69
C THR A 96 3.26 -10.49 2.62
N ALA A 97 3.58 -10.59 3.91
CA ALA A 97 2.67 -11.10 4.92
C ALA A 97 2.33 -10.04 5.97
N TYR A 98 1.07 -10.00 6.38
CA TYR A 98 0.53 -9.06 7.35
C TYR A 98 -0.34 -9.78 8.38
N SER A 99 -0.20 -9.39 9.64
CA SER A 99 -1.12 -9.71 10.73
C SER A 99 -2.20 -8.61 10.80
N PHE A 100 -3.46 -9.01 10.65
CA PHE A 100 -4.63 -8.16 10.74
C PHE A 100 -5.35 -8.42 12.06
N ILE A 101 -5.22 -7.47 12.97
CA ILE A 101 -5.74 -7.54 14.34
C ILE A 101 -7.03 -6.72 14.40
N PHE A 102 -8.16 -7.42 14.36
CA PHE A 102 -9.48 -6.83 14.48
C PHE A 102 -9.71 -6.29 15.90
N ASN A 103 -10.27 -5.09 16.02
CA ASN A 103 -10.55 -4.43 17.30
C ASN A 103 -9.33 -4.38 18.25
N ALA A 104 -8.13 -4.04 17.76
CA ALA A 104 -6.86 -4.26 18.45
C ALA A 104 -6.70 -3.61 19.85
N ILE A 105 -7.54 -2.64 20.22
CA ILE A 105 -7.52 -1.97 21.53
C ILE A 105 -8.78 -2.24 22.37
N ASN A 106 -9.54 -3.30 22.06
CA ASN A 106 -10.71 -3.66 22.83
C ASN A 106 -10.32 -4.10 24.25
N THR A 107 -11.06 -3.64 25.25
CA THR A 107 -10.83 -4.02 26.66
C THR A 107 -11.21 -5.46 26.95
N ASN A 108 -12.07 -6.06 26.12
CA ASN A 108 -12.38 -7.48 26.15
C ASN A 108 -11.47 -8.24 25.16
N PRO A 109 -10.49 -9.05 25.63
CA PRO A 109 -9.60 -9.80 24.75
C PRO A 109 -10.32 -10.76 23.81
N ALA A 110 -11.48 -11.28 24.19
CA ALA A 110 -12.27 -12.18 23.34
C ALA A 110 -12.92 -11.48 22.14
N ALA A 111 -12.92 -10.14 22.10
CA ALA A 111 -13.39 -9.35 20.96
C ALA A 111 -12.26 -8.94 20.02
N VAL A 112 -11.01 -9.25 20.38
CA VAL A 112 -9.82 -9.09 19.54
C VAL A 112 -9.59 -10.40 18.80
N ASN A 113 -9.40 -10.34 17.49
CA ASN A 113 -9.15 -11.53 16.68
C ASN A 113 -8.06 -11.22 15.66
N THR A 114 -7.18 -12.18 15.40
CA THR A 114 -6.02 -11.99 14.52
C THR A 114 -6.01 -13.01 13.41
N ASP A 115 -6.12 -12.52 12.18
CA ASP A 115 -5.88 -13.30 10.98
C ASP A 115 -4.59 -12.83 10.31
N VAL A 116 -3.89 -13.75 9.64
CA VAL A 116 -2.69 -13.43 8.86
C VAL A 116 -2.98 -13.65 7.39
N LEU A 117 -2.69 -12.64 6.56
CA LEU A 117 -2.75 -12.76 5.10
C LEU A 117 -1.33 -12.70 4.51
N THR A 118 -1.01 -13.65 3.66
CA THR A 118 0.20 -13.66 2.83
C THR A 118 -0.20 -13.44 1.38
N PHE A 119 0.23 -12.31 0.84
CA PHE A 119 0.02 -11.90 -0.55
C PHE A 119 1.19 -12.39 -1.40
N ASN A 120 0.91 -13.17 -2.44
CA ASN A 120 1.85 -13.62 -3.46
C ASN A 120 1.64 -12.79 -4.72
N TYR A 121 2.73 -12.32 -5.31
CA TYR A 121 2.69 -11.42 -6.45
C TYR A 121 3.98 -11.45 -7.26
N THR A 122 3.90 -10.94 -8.49
CA THR A 122 5.06 -10.51 -9.27
C THR A 122 5.20 -9.00 -9.24
N THR A 123 6.43 -8.52 -9.41
CA THR A 123 6.77 -7.10 -9.46
C THR A 123 7.18 -6.70 -10.88
N GLN A 124 6.86 -5.47 -11.26
CA GLN A 124 7.34 -4.85 -12.50
C GLN A 124 7.83 -3.43 -12.20
N ASN A 125 9.13 -3.20 -12.38
CA ASN A 125 9.70 -1.87 -12.23
C ASN A 125 9.50 -1.05 -13.51
N ILE A 126 8.94 0.15 -13.35
CA ILE A 126 8.63 1.09 -14.42
C ILE A 126 9.45 2.35 -14.18
N TYR A 127 10.29 2.70 -15.16
CA TYR A 127 11.04 3.96 -15.12
C TYR A 127 10.07 5.13 -15.30
N VAL A 128 10.17 6.11 -14.41
CA VAL A 128 9.31 7.29 -14.40
C VAL A 128 10.04 8.48 -15.00
N SER A 129 11.18 8.87 -14.42
CA SER A 129 12.03 9.96 -14.92
C SER A 129 13.40 9.92 -14.22
N ARG A 130 14.32 10.79 -14.64
CA ARG A 130 15.62 10.94 -13.95
C ARG A 130 15.44 11.37 -12.49
N ALA A 131 14.55 12.34 -12.26
CA ALA A 131 14.27 12.89 -10.94
C ALA A 131 13.45 11.94 -10.04
N CYS A 132 12.56 11.13 -10.64
CA CYS A 132 11.63 10.27 -9.89
C CYS A 132 12.06 8.80 -9.81
N GLY A 133 13.07 8.38 -10.57
CA GLY A 133 13.55 7.01 -10.59
C GLY A 133 12.53 6.02 -11.13
N PHE A 134 12.32 4.93 -10.39
CA PHE A 134 11.41 3.83 -10.75
C PHE A 134 10.26 3.73 -9.75
N LYS A 135 9.11 3.30 -10.25
CA LYS A 135 8.02 2.78 -9.43
C LYS A 135 7.85 1.27 -9.68
N THR A 136 7.26 0.57 -8.74
CA THR A 136 6.99 -0.87 -8.86
C THR A 136 5.50 -1.10 -8.95
N ASN A 137 5.03 -1.68 -10.04
CA ASN A 137 3.67 -2.22 -10.11
C ASN A 137 3.67 -3.67 -9.62
N PHE A 138 2.53 -4.13 -9.10
CA PHE A 138 2.36 -5.50 -8.64
C PHE A 138 1.25 -6.19 -9.42
N THR A 139 1.39 -7.49 -9.61
CA THR A 139 0.30 -8.36 -10.07
C THR A 139 0.16 -9.48 -9.07
N LEU A 140 -0.97 -9.52 -8.35
CA LEU A 140 -1.32 -10.62 -7.45
C LEU A 140 -1.40 -11.90 -8.26
N ASN A 141 -0.62 -12.91 -7.86
CA ASN A 141 -0.47 -14.17 -8.60
C ASN A 141 -0.73 -15.38 -7.69
N PRO A 142 -1.37 -16.43 -8.21
CA PRO A 142 -1.59 -17.67 -7.49
C PRO A 142 -0.32 -18.39 -7.05
N SER A 143 -0.37 -19.01 -5.86
CA SER A 143 0.38 -20.25 -5.61
C SER A 143 -0.33 -21.47 -6.23
N ASP A 144 -1.64 -21.39 -6.49
CA ASP A 144 -2.46 -22.42 -7.14
C ASP A 144 -3.67 -21.81 -7.90
N ASN A 145 -4.21 -22.52 -8.90
CA ASN A 145 -5.32 -22.05 -9.76
C ASN A 145 -6.69 -22.00 -9.04
N SER A 146 -6.76 -21.46 -7.82
CA SER A 146 -7.97 -21.29 -6.99
C SER A 146 -8.57 -19.87 -7.12
N ASN A 147 -9.85 -19.69 -6.75
CA ASN A 147 -10.51 -18.37 -6.70
C ASN A 147 -9.92 -17.42 -5.63
N THR A 148 -9.04 -17.90 -4.75
CA THR A 148 -8.21 -17.12 -3.82
C THR A 148 -6.76 -16.95 -4.30
N ALA A 149 -6.52 -17.20 -5.58
CA ALA A 149 -5.23 -17.18 -6.26
C ALA A 149 -4.33 -15.99 -5.86
N GLY A 150 -3.45 -16.22 -4.87
CA GLY A 150 -2.42 -15.28 -4.47
C GLY A 150 -2.59 -14.68 -3.08
N ILE A 151 -3.62 -15.05 -2.33
CA ILE A 151 -3.75 -14.69 -0.91
C ILE A 151 -3.93 -15.94 -0.08
N ILE A 152 -3.01 -16.17 0.85
CA ILE A 152 -3.09 -17.27 1.82
C ILE A 152 -3.52 -16.67 3.16
N ARG A 153 -4.65 -17.14 3.69
CA ARG A 153 -5.15 -16.77 5.03
C ARG A 153 -4.81 -17.85 6.04
N THR A 154 -4.27 -17.46 7.18
CA THR A 154 -4.07 -18.34 8.34
C THR A 154 -4.61 -17.70 9.61
N ASP A 155 -5.01 -18.54 10.56
CA ASP A 155 -5.42 -18.16 11.91
C ASP A 155 -4.33 -18.65 12.88
N PRO A 156 -3.38 -17.80 13.28
CA PRO A 156 -2.31 -18.19 14.19
C PRO A 156 -2.80 -18.46 15.62
N ALA A 157 -3.93 -17.89 16.03
CA ALA A 157 -4.47 -18.04 17.39
C ALA A 157 -5.36 -19.29 17.53
N ASN A 158 -5.84 -19.85 16.41
CA ASN A 158 -6.81 -20.94 16.35
C ASN A 158 -8.10 -20.61 17.10
N ASP A 159 -8.51 -19.34 17.12
CA ASP A 159 -9.72 -18.83 17.77
C ASP A 159 -10.85 -18.53 16.77
N GLY A 160 -10.64 -18.87 15.49
CA GLY A 160 -11.58 -18.67 14.40
C GLY A 160 -11.20 -17.47 13.56
N GLN A 161 -11.47 -17.54 12.25
CA GLN A 161 -11.13 -16.48 11.31
C GLN A 161 -12.20 -15.38 11.31
N TRP A 162 -11.82 -14.14 11.63
CA TRP A 162 -12.73 -13.01 11.56
C TRP A 162 -13.01 -12.59 10.11
N MET A 163 -12.01 -12.70 9.23
CA MET A 163 -12.20 -12.54 7.79
C MET A 163 -12.81 -13.84 7.28
N GLN A 164 -14.08 -13.81 6.88
CA GLN A 164 -14.81 -15.01 6.50
C GLN A 164 -14.55 -15.37 5.03
N SER A 165 -14.57 -14.37 4.13
CA SER A 165 -14.24 -14.55 2.71
C SER A 165 -13.29 -13.46 2.21
N ILE A 166 -12.51 -13.77 1.17
CA ILE A 166 -11.56 -12.86 0.51
C ILE A 166 -11.66 -13.05 -0.99
N ASP A 167 -11.97 -11.98 -1.72
CA ASP A 167 -12.00 -11.98 -3.18
C ASP A 167 -10.96 -11.00 -3.74
N ILE A 168 -10.24 -11.42 -4.77
CA ILE A 168 -9.38 -10.52 -5.55
C ILE A 168 -10.22 -9.93 -6.68
N LEU A 169 -10.48 -8.63 -6.62
CA LEU A 169 -11.25 -7.91 -7.63
C LEU A 169 -10.35 -7.42 -8.77
N THR A 170 -9.22 -6.82 -8.41
CA THR A 170 -8.27 -6.23 -9.37
C THR A 170 -6.87 -6.74 -9.04
N PRO A 171 -6.39 -7.80 -9.74
CA PRO A 171 -5.08 -8.39 -9.43
C PRO A 171 -3.91 -7.49 -9.82
N ASN A 172 -4.09 -6.62 -10.81
CA ASN A 172 -3.06 -5.66 -11.24
C ASN A 172 -3.15 -4.39 -10.39
N ILE A 173 -2.16 -4.21 -9.52
CA ILE A 173 -2.04 -3.07 -8.61
C ILE A 173 -1.14 -2.05 -9.29
N GLN A 174 -1.77 -1.09 -9.98
CA GLN A 174 -1.09 -0.05 -10.75
C GLN A 174 -1.45 1.36 -10.28
N THR A 175 -2.58 1.50 -9.59
CA THR A 175 -3.08 2.75 -8.99
C THR A 175 -3.67 2.47 -7.61
N GLU A 176 -4.15 3.51 -6.92
CA GLU A 176 -4.85 3.38 -5.62
C GLU A 176 -6.32 3.83 -5.71
N ASN A 177 -6.86 3.98 -6.92
CA ASN A 177 -8.21 4.56 -7.15
C ASN A 177 -9.32 3.49 -7.18
N GLU A 178 -8.96 2.21 -7.10
CA GLU A 178 -9.87 1.08 -7.16
C GLU A 178 -9.62 0.11 -6.00
N THR A 179 -10.64 -0.67 -5.66
CA THR A 179 -10.50 -1.80 -4.74
C THR A 179 -9.73 -2.92 -5.45
N HIS A 180 -8.63 -3.39 -4.85
CA HIS A 180 -7.91 -4.56 -5.32
C HIS A 180 -8.44 -5.85 -4.68
N VAL A 181 -8.69 -5.81 -3.37
CA VAL A 181 -9.13 -6.97 -2.59
C VAL A 181 -10.37 -6.62 -1.79
N LYS A 182 -11.37 -7.50 -1.83
CA LYS A 182 -12.54 -7.46 -0.96
C LYS A 182 -12.38 -8.44 0.19
N ILE A 183 -12.72 -8.00 1.39
CA ILE A 183 -12.73 -8.85 2.58
C ILE A 183 -14.12 -8.79 3.20
N TYR A 184 -14.71 -9.95 3.47
CA TYR A 184 -16.06 -10.06 4.01
C TYR A 184 -16.02 -10.57 5.44
N PHE A 185 -16.74 -9.88 6.33
CA PHE A 185 -16.79 -10.19 7.76
C PHE A 185 -18.10 -9.75 8.42
#